data_AF-A0A803L7H2-F1
#
_entry.id   AF-A0A803L7H2-F1
#
_cell.length_a   1.000
_cell.length_b   1.000
_cell.length_c   1.000
_cell.angle_alpha   90.00
_cell.angle_beta   90.00
_cell.angle_gamma   90.00
#
_symmetry.space_group_name_H-M   'P 1'
#
loop_
_entity.id
_entity.type
_entity.pdbx_description
1 polymer ?
#
loop_
_entity_poly.entity_id
_entity_poly.type
_entity_poly.pdbx_seq_one_letter_code
_entity_poly.pdbx_strand_id
1 'polypeptide(L)'
;MQFHDCFVHGCDASILIMGLSSEKTAGPNLSVRGYELIDALKDIAETQCPGVVSCADIIAIATKEVLRMALDVLIGSQGEIRKTLASVISPAMEHA
;
A
#
# COMPACT_ATOMS: atom_id res chain seq x y z
N MET A 1 -3.36 6.40 3.80
CA MET A 1 -2.56 5.53 4.68
C MET A 1 -1.11 5.98 4.70
N GLN A 2 -0.38 6.01 3.56
CA GLN A 2 1.03 6.43 3.48
C GLN A 2 1.37 7.68 4.29
N PHE A 3 0.58 8.75 4.15
CA PHE A 3 0.81 9.98 4.92
C PHE A 3 0.83 9.73 6.43
N HIS A 4 -0.14 8.97 6.95
CA HIS A 4 -0.26 8.69 8.38
C HIS A 4 0.85 7.78 8.88
N ASP A 5 1.26 6.80 8.07
CA ASP A 5 2.39 5.91 8.36
C ASP A 5 3.68 6.74 8.48
N CYS A 6 4.05 7.47 7.42
CA CYS A 6 5.28 8.26 7.40
C CYS A 6 5.35 9.40 8.42
N PHE A 7 4.21 9.88 8.93
CA PHE A 7 4.17 11.02 9.84
C PHE A 7 4.59 10.64 11.28
N VAL A 8 4.48 9.36 11.63
CA VAL A 8 4.87 8.84 12.94
C VAL A 8 6.02 7.87 12.74
N HIS A 9 7.20 8.17 13.28
CA HIS A 9 8.40 7.31 13.22
C HIS A 9 8.92 6.90 11.83
N GLY A 10 8.29 7.34 10.74
CA GLY A 10 8.74 7.10 9.36
C GLY A 10 7.87 6.09 8.64
N CYS A 11 8.18 5.81 7.37
CA CYS A 11 7.37 4.90 6.56
C CYS A 11 7.76 3.44 6.84
N ASP A 12 7.30 2.89 7.96
CA ASP A 12 7.71 1.58 8.47
C ASP A 12 6.54 0.58 8.66
N ALA A 13 5.35 0.96 8.20
CA ALA A 13 4.11 0.19 8.35
C ALA A 13 3.64 -0.01 9.81
N SER A 14 4.12 0.78 10.78
CA SER A 14 3.67 0.75 12.17
C SER A 14 2.16 0.93 12.30
N ILE A 15 1.53 1.66 11.37
CA ILE A 15 0.09 1.91 11.35
C ILE A 15 -0.75 0.63 11.20
N LEU A 16 -0.16 -0.45 10.68
CA LEU A 16 -0.84 -1.73 10.47
C LEU A 16 -0.89 -2.60 11.73
N ILE A 17 -0.04 -2.31 12.73
CA ILE A 17 0.14 -3.18 13.90
C ILE A 17 -1.00 -3.03 14.88
N MET A 18 -1.63 -4.14 15.29
CA MET A 18 -2.69 -4.15 16.31
C MET A 18 -2.13 -4.38 17.73
N GLY A 19 -2.76 -3.76 18.72
CA GLY A 19 -2.37 -3.87 20.12
C GLY A 19 -3.03 -2.81 21.00
N LEU A 20 -2.73 -2.83 22.31
CA LEU A 20 -3.33 -1.92 23.30
C LEU A 20 -3.03 -0.44 23.02
N SER A 21 -1.94 -0.16 22.31
CA SER A 21 -1.47 1.19 21.95
C SER A 21 -1.21 1.31 20.45
N SER A 22 -2.07 0.66 19.65
CA SER A 22 -1.97 0.71 18.19
C SER A 22 -2.20 2.11 17.65
N GLU A 23 -1.38 2.51 16.68
CA GLU A 23 -1.59 3.73 15.91
C GLU A 23 -2.93 3.69 15.15
N LYS A 24 -3.40 2.50 14.75
CA LYS A 24 -4.67 2.31 14.04
C LYS A 24 -5.88 2.85 14.81
N THR A 25 -5.84 2.84 16.14
CA THR A 25 -6.92 3.33 17.00
C THR A 25 -6.68 4.74 17.55
N ALA A 26 -5.56 5.39 17.18
CA ALA A 26 -5.31 6.77 17.52
C ALA A 26 -6.34 7.69 16.86
N GLY A 27 -6.77 8.75 17.56
CA GLY A 27 -7.79 9.69 17.09
C GLY A 27 -7.63 10.15 15.63
N PRO A 28 -6.43 10.62 15.21
CA PRO A 28 -6.18 11.01 13.82
C PRO A 28 -6.35 9.87 12.79
N ASN A 29 -6.13 8.63 13.20
CA ASN A 29 -6.10 7.46 12.33
C ASN A 29 -7.46 6.75 12.20
N LEU A 30 -8.47 7.16 12.97
CA LEU A 30 -9.84 6.63 12.88
C LEU A 30 -10.49 6.83 11.49
N SER A 31 -9.98 7.79 10.72
CA SER A 31 -10.45 8.08 9.36
C SER A 31 -9.72 7.29 8.26
N VAL A 32 -8.62 6.63 8.61
CA VAL A 32 -7.79 5.85 7.67
C VAL A 32 -8.55 4.58 7.26
N ARG A 33 -8.51 4.27 5.96
CA ARG A 33 -9.20 3.12 5.35
C ARG A 33 -8.23 2.33 4.48
N GLY A 34 -8.65 1.12 4.08
CA GLY A 34 -7.92 0.27 3.14
C GLY A 34 -6.93 -0.68 3.80
N TYR A 35 -7.09 -1.00 5.09
CA TYR A 35 -6.25 -1.98 5.78
C TYR A 35 -6.38 -3.37 5.14
N GLU A 36 -7.60 -3.76 4.82
CA GLU A 36 -7.92 -5.06 4.21
C GLU A 36 -7.34 -5.19 2.81
N LEU A 37 -7.20 -4.07 2.09
CA LEU A 37 -6.54 -4.04 0.79
C LEU A 37 -5.03 -4.30 0.92
N ILE A 38 -4.38 -3.71 1.93
CA ILE A 38 -2.95 -3.92 2.18
C ILE A 38 -2.69 -5.38 2.59
N ASP A 39 -3.54 -5.96 3.44
CA ASP A 39 -3.46 -7.37 3.83
C ASP A 39 -3.57 -8.29 2.61
N ALA A 40 -4.58 -8.06 1.74
CA ALA A 40 -4.74 -8.85 0.52
C ALA A 40 -3.55 -8.73 -0.45
N LEU A 41 -2.99 -7.53 -0.60
CA LEU A 41 -1.79 -7.31 -1.42
C LEU A 41 -0.56 -8.02 -0.83
N LYS A 42 -0.43 -8.03 0.50
CA LYS A 42 0.64 -8.74 1.20
C LYS A 42 0.51 -10.25 1.02
N ASP A 43 -0.69 -10.81 1.15
CA ASP A 43 -0.93 -12.24 0.91
C ASP A 43 -0.51 -12.63 -0.51
N ILE A 44 -0.92 -11.84 -1.51
CA ILE A 44 -0.55 -12.06 -2.91
C ILE A 44 0.97 -11.95 -3.12
N ALA A 45 1.62 -10.96 -2.50
CA ALA A 45 3.07 -10.80 -2.57
C ALA A 45 3.80 -12.00 -1.95
N GLU A 46 3.35 -12.49 -0.78
CA GLU A 46 3.92 -13.66 -0.13
C GLU A 46 3.71 -14.94 -0.94
N THR A 47 2.63 -15.05 -1.72
CA THR A 47 2.47 -16.22 -2.63
C THR A 47 3.47 -16.26 -3.78
N GLN A 48 4.01 -15.10 -4.18
CA GLN A 48 4.89 -14.98 -5.35
C GLN A 48 6.36 -14.85 -4.95
N CYS A 49 6.65 -14.09 -3.89
CA CYS A 49 7.98 -13.77 -3.41
C CYS A 49 7.98 -13.70 -1.86
N PRO A 50 8.00 -14.88 -1.18
CA PRO A 50 7.92 -14.95 0.28
C PRO A 50 9.03 -14.15 0.97
N GLY A 51 8.67 -13.28 1.92
CA GLY A 51 9.61 -12.52 2.74
C GLY A 51 10.40 -11.42 2.01
N VAL A 52 10.09 -11.12 0.74
CA VAL A 52 10.82 -10.12 -0.06
C VAL A 52 10.22 -8.73 0.09
N VAL A 53 8.90 -8.60 -0.02
CA VAL A 53 8.23 -7.29 -0.09
C VAL A 53 7.79 -6.84 1.30
N SER A 54 8.28 -5.67 1.74
CA SER A 54 7.86 -5.10 3.03
C SER A 54 6.43 -4.53 2.96
N CYS A 55 5.73 -4.48 4.09
CA CYS A 55 4.41 -3.84 4.14
C CYS A 55 4.49 -2.34 3.85
N ALA A 56 5.58 -1.67 4.24
CA ALA A 56 5.80 -0.26 3.97
C ALA A 56 5.89 0.02 2.46
N ASP A 57 6.60 -0.84 1.71
CA ASP A 57 6.69 -0.74 0.26
C ASP A 57 5.32 -0.96 -0.40
N ILE A 58 4.51 -1.90 0.10
CA ILE A 58 3.14 -2.12 -0.40
C ILE A 58 2.30 -0.85 -0.23
N ILE A 59 2.34 -0.18 0.94
CA ILE A 59 1.59 1.08 1.16
C ILE A 59 2.07 2.16 0.19
N ALA A 60 3.40 2.27 -0.03
CA ALA A 60 3.99 3.28 -0.91
C ALA A 60 3.60 3.05 -2.38
N ILE A 61 3.73 1.81 -2.87
CA ILE A 61 3.41 1.46 -4.25
C ILE A 61 1.91 1.59 -4.49
N ALA A 62 1.06 1.10 -3.59
CA ALA A 62 -0.40 1.25 -3.70
C ALA A 62 -0.82 2.73 -3.77
N THR A 63 -0.19 3.59 -2.96
CA THR A 63 -0.44 5.04 -2.99
C THR A 63 -0.04 5.65 -4.33
N LYS A 64 1.14 5.30 -4.86
CA LYS A 64 1.60 5.75 -6.18
C LYS A 64 0.63 5.34 -7.29
N GLU A 65 0.13 4.12 -7.25
CA GLU A 65 -0.82 3.62 -8.24
C GLU A 65 -2.17 4.35 -8.17
N VAL A 66 -2.67 4.65 -6.97
CA VAL A 66 -3.90 5.46 -6.82
C VAL A 66 -3.71 6.86 -7.41
N LEU A 67 -2.55 7.50 -7.20
CA LEU A 67 -2.25 8.80 -7.81
C LEU A 67 -2.16 8.71 -9.33
N ARG A 68 -1.54 7.65 -9.86
CA ARG A 68 -1.49 7.39 -11.30
C ARG A 68 -2.90 7.22 -11.88
N MET A 69 -3.76 6.43 -11.23
CA MET A 69 -5.15 6.22 -11.65
C MET A 69 -5.95 7.53 -11.60
N ALA A 70 -5.76 8.34 -10.56
CA ALA A 70 -6.41 9.64 -10.48
C ALA A 70 -5.96 10.57 -11.61
N LEU A 71 -4.67 10.56 -11.95
CA LEU A 71 -4.14 11.31 -13.08
C LEU A 71 -4.74 10.84 -14.41
N ASP A 72 -4.82 9.51 -14.63
CA ASP A 72 -5.40 8.92 -15.84
C ASP A 72 -6.86 9.39 -16.06
N VAL A 73 -7.64 9.49 -14.98
CA VAL A 73 -9.00 10.05 -15.00
C VAL A 73 -9.01 11.52 -15.42
N LEU A 74 -8.05 12.32 -14.95
CA LEU A 74 -7.97 13.75 -15.27
C LEU A 74 -7.53 14.02 -16.70
N ILE A 75 -6.60 13.22 -17.23
CA ILE A 75 -6.07 13.38 -18.59
C ILE A 75 -6.91 12.66 -19.66
N GLY A 76 -7.89 11.84 -19.25
CA GLY A 76 -8.72 11.05 -20.17
C GLY A 76 -7.99 9.88 -20.83
N SER A 77 -6.92 9.37 -20.22
CA SER A 77 -6.18 8.21 -20.72
C SER A 77 -6.86 6.91 -20.27
N GLN A 78 -7.47 6.18 -21.21
CA GLN A 78 -8.19 4.92 -20.97
C GLN A 78 -7.27 3.67 -20.93
N GLY A 79 -5.93 3.84 -20.92
CA GLY A 79 -4.98 2.77 -21.23
C GLY A 79 -4.73 1.70 -20.17
N GLU A 80 -4.81 2.02 -18.87
CA GLU A 80 -4.09 1.20 -17.87
C GLU A 80 -4.86 0.84 -16.58
N ILE A 81 -6.20 0.92 -16.59
CA ILE A 81 -7.03 0.60 -15.41
C ILE A 81 -6.88 -0.87 -14.97
N ARG A 82 -6.42 -1.78 -15.85
CA ARG A 82 -6.30 -3.23 -15.56
C ARG A 82 -5.01 -3.68 -14.88
N LYS A 83 -4.01 -2.81 -14.65
CA LYS A 83 -2.68 -3.25 -14.17
C LYS A 83 -2.42 -3.04 -12.68
N THR A 84 -3.38 -2.58 -11.87
CA THR A 84 -3.13 -2.17 -10.47
C THR A 84 -2.55 -3.28 -9.58
N LEU A 85 -2.92 -4.55 -9.79
CA LEU A 85 -2.36 -5.66 -9.01
C LEU A 85 -0.95 -6.03 -9.52
N ALA A 86 -0.80 -6.16 -10.84
CA ALA A 86 0.46 -6.50 -11.48
C ALA A 86 1.54 -5.42 -11.25
N SER A 87 1.18 -4.13 -11.26
CA SER A 87 2.11 -3.03 -10.99
C SER A 87 2.59 -2.97 -9.54
N VAL A 88 1.81 -3.48 -8.58
CA VAL A 88 2.24 -3.59 -7.18
C VAL A 88 3.29 -4.67 -7.00
N ILE A 89 3.23 -5.75 -7.78
CA ILE A 89 4.03 -6.97 -7.57
C ILE A 89 5.19 -7.07 -8.56
N SER A 90 5.06 -6.55 -9.79
CA SER A 90 6.09 -6.61 -10.83
C SER A 90 7.46 -6.04 -10.41
N PRO A 91 7.56 -4.91 -9.68
CA PRO A 91 8.88 -4.39 -9.26
C PRO A 91 9.60 -5.34 -8.28
N ALA A 92 8.85 -6.09 -7.47
CA ALA A 92 9.41 -7.04 -6.51
C ALA A 92 9.95 -8.32 -7.18
N MET A 93 9.38 -8.70 -8.34
CA MET A 93 9.79 -9.89 -9.09
C MET A 93 11.11 -9.70 -9.87
N GLU A 94 11.49 -8.47 -10.21
CA GLU A 94 12.72 -8.23 -11.01
C GLU A 94 14.02 -8.40 -10.22
N HIS A 95 13.95 -8.46 -8.89
CA HIS A 95 15.11 -8.56 -8.00
C HIS A 95 15.01 -9.71 -6.98
N ALA A 96 14.00 -10.60 -7.11
CA ALA A 96 13.81 -11.79 -6.28
C ALA A 96 14.42 -13.05 -6.91
#